data_AF-A0A0Q6GWD1-F1
#
_entry.id   AF-A0A0Q6GWD1-F1
#
_cell.length_a   1.000
_cell.length_b   1.000
_cell.length_c   1.000
_cell.angle_alpha   90.00
_cell.angle_beta   90.00
_cell.angle_gamma   90.00
#
_symmetry.space_group_name_H-M   'P 1'
#
loop_
_entity.id
_entity.type
_entity.pdbx_description
1 polymer ?
#
loop_
_entity_poly.entity_id
_entity_poly.type
_entity_poly.pdbx_seq_one_letter_code
_entity_poly.pdbx_strand_id
1 'polypeptide(L)' 'MQPVKPPQEENEYKNRSADCREALEGKIQQLVEESVRAGWSRAEVAAALRDIVEDTASVIEAHEE' A
#
# COMPACT_ATOMS: atom_id res chain seq x y z
N MET A 1 -14.35 -2.93 2.03
CA MET A 1 -13.07 -2.34 1.62
C MET A 1 -13.30 -1.04 0.86
N GLN A 2 -12.71 0.07 1.29
CA GLN A 2 -12.75 1.32 0.52
C GLN A 2 -11.87 1.20 -0.74
N PRO A 3 -12.28 1.74 -1.90
CA PRO A 3 -11.49 1.69 -3.14
C PRO A 3 -10.24 2.59 -3.08
N VAL A 4 -9.21 2.28 -3.88
CA VAL A 4 -8.09 3.22 -4.08
C VAL A 4 -8.63 4.38 -4.90
N LYS A 5 -8.46 5.62 -4.43
CA LYS A 5 -8.83 6.80 -5.22
C LYS A 5 -7.89 6.92 -6.43
N PRO A 6 -8.40 7.25 -7.62
CA PRO A 6 -7.53 7.52 -8.77
C PRO A 6 -6.70 8.80 -8.51
N PRO A 7 -5.58 8.98 -9.24
CA PRO A 7 -4.88 10.26 -9.28
C PRO A 7 -5.82 11.42 -9.66
N GLN A 8 -5.51 12.64 -9.21
CA GLN A 8 -6.31 13.82 -9.54
C GLN A 8 -6.24 14.16 -11.04
N GLU A 9 -5.08 13.96 -11.65
CA GLU A 9 -4.82 14.21 -13.07
C GLU A 9 -4.08 13.02 -13.69
N GLU A 10 -4.24 12.79 -15.00
CA GLU A 10 -3.55 11.69 -15.69
C GLU A 10 -2.02 11.88 -15.74
N ASN A 11 -1.57 13.13 -15.89
CA ASN A 11 -0.16 13.51 -16.00
C ASN A 11 0.51 13.80 -14.66
N GLU A 12 1.82 14.03 -14.66
CA GLU A 12 2.56 14.44 -13.47
C GLU A 12 2.03 15.76 -12.92
N TYR A 13 1.81 15.80 -11.60
CA TYR A 13 1.42 17.00 -10.87
C TYR A 13 2.12 17.02 -9.52
N LYS A 14 2.29 18.22 -8.96
CA LYS A 14 3.16 18.50 -7.80
C LYS A 14 2.95 17.57 -6.59
N ASN A 15 1.72 17.13 -6.35
CA ASN A 15 1.35 16.33 -5.18
C ASN A 15 1.03 14.86 -5.49
N ARG A 16 1.29 14.39 -6.72
CA ARG A 16 0.88 13.04 -7.16
C ARG A 16 1.36 11.91 -6.25
N SER A 17 2.59 11.99 -5.77
CA SER A 17 3.14 11.00 -4.83
C SER A 17 2.47 11.04 -3.46
N ALA A 18 2.11 12.23 -2.97
CA ALA A 18 1.40 12.39 -1.70
C ALA A 18 -0.03 11.84 -1.79
N ASP A 19 -0.74 12.16 -2.89
CA ASP A 19 -2.08 11.65 -3.15
C ASP A 19 -2.10 10.12 -3.29
N CYS A 20 -1.10 9.55 -3.97
CA CYS A 20 -0.94 8.09 -4.07
C CYS A 20 -0.77 7.46 -2.68
N ARG A 21 0.08 8.04 -1.83
CA ARG A 21 0.27 7.58 -0.44
C ARG A 21 -1.06 7.63 0.35
N GLU A 22 -1.79 8.73 0.29
CA GLU A 22 -3.07 8.87 0.99
C GLU A 22 -4.11 7.84 0.49
N ALA A 23 -4.18 7.63 -0.83
CA ALA A 23 -5.09 6.67 -1.45
C ALA A 23 -4.81 5.22 -1.01
N LEU A 24 -3.55 4.88 -0.73
CA LEU A 24 -3.14 3.56 -0.24
C LEU A 24 -3.25 3.42 1.28
N GLU A 25 -2.97 4.49 2.04
CA GLU A 25 -2.96 4.49 3.52
C GLU A 25 -4.27 3.98 4.11
N GLY A 26 -5.41 4.45 3.58
CA GLY A 26 -6.73 4.01 4.07
C GLY A 26 -7.00 2.51 3.88
N LYS A 27 -6.47 1.91 2.80
CA LYS A 27 -6.57 0.46 2.57
C LYS A 27 -5.64 -0.33 3.47
N ILE A 28 -4.39 0.14 3.63
CA ILE A 28 -3.41 -0.53 4.48
C ILE A 28 -3.90 -0.55 5.92
N GLN A 29 -4.49 0.55 6.42
CA GLN A 29 -5.08 0.59 7.75
C GLN A 29 -6.23 -0.42 7.92
N GLN A 30 -7.13 -0.53 6.93
CA GLN A 30 -8.20 -1.53 6.95
C GLN A 30 -7.64 -2.96 6.99
N LEU A 31 -6.63 -3.26 6.18
CA LEU A 31 -5.96 -4.56 6.18
C LEU A 31 -5.30 -4.85 7.53
N VAL A 32 -4.64 -3.86 8.13
CA VAL A 32 -4.04 -4.01 9.47
C VAL A 32 -5.10 -4.35 10.51
N GLU A 33 -6.23 -3.65 10.50
CA GLU A 33 -7.32 -3.94 11.44
C GLU A 33 -7.97 -5.30 11.21
N GLU A 34 -8.15 -5.72 9.96
CA GLU A 34 -8.68 -7.04 9.61
C GLU A 34 -7.74 -8.15 10.11
N SER A 35 -6.44 -8.00 9.91
CA SER A 35 -5.43 -8.94 10.41
C SER A 35 -5.41 -9.01 11.93
N VAL A 36 -5.53 -7.87 12.62
CA VAL A 36 -5.62 -7.85 14.08
C VAL A 36 -6.89 -8.54 14.58
N ARG A 37 -8.04 -8.33 13.91
CA ARG A 37 -9.29 -9.04 14.22
C ARG A 37 -9.19 -10.55 13.98
N ALA A 38 -8.34 -10.98 13.05
CA ALA A 38 -8.04 -12.39 12.81
C ALA A 38 -7.08 -13.02 13.85
N GLY A 39 -6.52 -12.21 14.76
CA GLY A 39 -5.68 -12.68 15.87
C GLY A 39 -4.19 -12.38 15.72
N TRP A 40 -3.76 -11.74 14.63
CA TRP A 40 -2.36 -11.35 14.45
C TRP A 40 -2.01 -10.13 15.30
N SER A 41 -0.78 -10.05 15.79
CA SER A 41 -0.29 -8.84 16.43
C SER A 41 0.02 -7.75 15.39
N ARG A 42 -0.08 -6.48 15.80
CA ARG A 42 0.30 -5.35 14.94
C ARG A 42 1.77 -5.44 14.46
N ALA A 43 2.65 -6.01 15.27
CA ALA A 43 4.06 -6.17 14.94
C ALA A 43 4.27 -7.20 13.82
N GLU A 44 3.58 -8.35 13.90
CA GLU A 44 3.61 -9.38 12.84
C GLU A 44 3.05 -8.82 11.53
N VAL A 45 1.94 -8.10 11.60
CA VAL A 45 1.33 -7.49 10.41
C VAL A 45 2.27 -6.47 9.77
N ALA A 46 2.92 -5.61 10.57
CA ALA A 46 3.85 -4.62 10.05
C ALA A 46 5.10 -5.25 9.41
N ALA A 47 5.65 -6.30 10.01
CA ALA A 47 6.76 -7.06 9.44
C ALA A 47 6.36 -7.72 8.12
N ALA A 48 5.24 -8.43 8.09
CA ALA A 48 4.76 -9.09 6.88
C ALA A 48 4.47 -8.09 5.74
N LEU A 49 3.86 -6.93 6.04
CA LEU A 49 3.63 -5.90 5.02
C LEU A 49 4.92 -5.34 4.44
N ARG A 50 5.96 -5.19 5.26
CA ARG A 50 7.28 -4.75 4.79
C ARG A 50 7.87 -5.75 3.79
N ASP A 51 7.88 -7.02 4.16
CA ASP A 51 8.44 -8.10 3.34
C ASP A 51 7.68 -8.20 2.01
N ILE A 52 6.34 -8.16 2.04
CA ILE A 52 5.50 -8.20 0.83
C ILE A 52 5.80 -7.03 -0.12
N VAL A 53 5.98 -5.81 0.42
CA VAL A 53 6.28 -4.63 -0.41
C VAL A 53 7.67 -4.75 -1.04
N GLU A 54 8.66 -5.23 -0.30
CA GLU A 54 10.02 -5.47 -0.79
C GLU A 54 10.05 -6.53 -1.91
N ASP A 55 9.36 -7.65 -1.71
CA ASP A 55 9.19 -8.70 -2.72
C ASP A 55 8.48 -8.16 -3.97
N THR A 56 7.42 -7.37 -3.78
CA THR A 56 6.63 -6.81 -4.90
C THR A 56 7.44 -5.78 -5.68
N ALA A 57 8.20 -4.92 -5.01
CA ALA A 57 9.06 -3.92 -5.65
C ALA A 57 10.10 -4.60 -6.55
N SER A 58 10.73 -5.67 -6.05
CA SER A 58 11.71 -6.46 -6.80
C SER A 58 11.11 -7.04 -8.10
N VAL A 59 9.84 -7.45 -8.05
CA VAL A 59 9.12 -7.97 -9.23
C VAL A 59 8.79 -6.86 -10.23
N ILE A 60 8.36 -5.69 -9.76
CA ILE A 60 8.03 -4.55 -10.64
C ILE A 60 9.28 -4.08 -11.39
N GLU A 61 10.39 -3.91 -10.67
CA GLU A 61 11.66 -3.48 -11.26
C GLU A 61 12.18 -4.48 -12.30
N ALA A 62 12.05 -5.78 -12.06
CA ALA A 62 12.46 -6.83 -13.00
C ALA A 62 11.61 -6.91 -14.28
N HIS A 63 10.44 -6.26 -14.32
CA HIS A 63 9.54 -6.24 -15.46
C HIS A 63 9.53 -4.91 -16.24
N GLU A 64 10.28 -3.91 -15.77
CA GLU A 64 10.44 -2.63 -16.46
C GLU A 64 11.68 -2.58 -17.40
N GLU A 65 12.45 -3.68 -17.51
CA GLU A 65 13.58 -3.87 -18.45
C GLU A 65 13.18 -4.40 -19.84
#